data_AF-X1LGD3-F1
#
_entry.id   AF-X1LGD3-F1
#
_cell.length_a   1.000
_cell.length_b   1.000
_cell.length_c   1.000
_cell.angle_alpha   90.00
_cell.angle_beta   90.00
_cell.angle_gamma   90.00
#
_symmetry.space_group_name_H-M   'P 1'
#
loop_
_entity.id
_entity.type
_entity.pdbx_description
1 polymer ?
#
loop_
_entity_poly.entity_id
_entity_poly.type
_entity_poly.pdbx_seq_one_letter_code
_entity_poly.pdbx_strand_id
1 'polypeptide(L)' 'QVIIVSNEVGMGLVPDNPLGRVYRDILGRANSIIADKADKVFMMVSGIPLKVKG' A
#
# COMPACT_ATOMS: atom_id res chain seq x y z
N GLN A 1 -3.13 7.06 19.48
CA GLN A 1 -3.56 6.37 18.24
C GLN A 1 -2.46 6.57 17.21
N VAL A 2 -1.97 5.51 16.56
CA VAL A 2 -0.96 5.61 15.50
C VAL A 2 -1.69 5.44 14.16
N ILE A 3 -1.42 6.35 13.22
CA ILE A 3 -1.97 6.30 11.86
C ILE A 3 -0.78 6.30 10.91
N ILE A 4 -0.72 5.31 10.03
CA ILE A 4 0.29 5.20 8.98
C ILE A 4 -0.44 5.37 7.65
N VAL A 5 0.06 6.27 6.81
CA VAL A 5 -0.44 6.49 5.44
C VAL A 5 0.63 6.04 4.48
N SER A 6 0.23 5.21 3.51
CA SER A 6 1.09 4.74 2.42
C SER A 6 0.28 4.71 1.12
N ASN A 7 0.98 4.55 0.00
CA ASN A 7 0.40 4.51 -1.33
C ASN A 7 0.33 3.08 -1.85
N GLU A 8 -0.72 2.79 -2.61
CA GLU A 8 -0.78 1.61 -3.48
C GLU A 8 -0.26 1.99 -4.87
N VAL A 9 0.77 1.30 -5.34
CA VAL A 9 1.46 1.57 -6.63
C VAL A 9 1.52 0.35 -7.55
N GLY A 10 0.96 -0.79 -7.10
CA GLY A 10 0.96 -2.07 -7.81
C GLY A 10 -0.18 -2.25 -8.80
N MET A 11 -1.16 -1.35 -8.85
CA MET A 11 -2.33 -1.48 -9.74
C MET A 11 -2.13 -0.85 -11.13
N GLY A 12 -0.93 -0.37 -11.44
CA GLY A 12 -0.57 0.18 -12.75
C GLY A 12 0.35 -0.73 -13.57
N LEU A 13 0.85 -0.20 -14.69
CA LEU A 13 1.87 -0.85 -15.51
C LEU A 13 3.18 -1.06 -14.75
N VAL A 14 3.98 -2.01 -15.20
CA VAL A 14 5.33 -2.23 -14.68
C VAL A 14 6.23 -1.09 -15.16
N PRO A 15 6.99 -0.41 -14.28
CA PRO A 15 7.94 0.62 -14.68
C PRO A 15 9.01 0.09 -15.64
N ASP A 16 9.35 0.91 -16.63
CA ASP A 16 10.42 0.66 -17.61
C ASP A 16 11.82 0.70 -16.97
N ASN A 17 12.00 1.53 -15.95
CA ASN A 17 13.25 1.72 -15.24
C ASN A 17 13.39 0.73 -14.07
N PRO A 18 14.60 0.17 -13.84
CA PRO A 18 14.84 -0.81 -12.77
C PRO A 18 14.49 -0.29 -11.37
N LEU A 19 14.79 0.98 -11.09
CA LEU A 19 14.54 1.59 -9.79
C LEU A 19 13.05 1.62 -9.45
N GLY A 20 12.20 1.95 -10.42
CA GLY A 20 10.75 1.96 -10.26
C GLY A 20 10.18 0.58 -9.98
N ARG A 21 10.71 -0.46 -10.64
CA ARG A 21 10.33 -1.86 -10.34
C ARG A 21 10.69 -2.25 -8.91
N VAL A 22 11.93 -1.99 -8.50
CA VAL A 22 12.40 -2.28 -7.14
C VAL A 22 11.59 -1.50 -6.10
N TYR A 23 11.33 -0.22 -6.34
CA TYR A 23 10.52 0.62 -5.46
C TYR A 23 9.10 0.06 -5.29
N ARG A 24 8.42 -0.26 -6.39
CA ARG A 24 7.07 -0.86 -6.38
C ARG A 24 7.05 -2.15 -5.56
N ASP A 25 8.02 -3.04 -5.76
CA ASP A 25 8.08 -4.33 -5.07
C ASP A 25 8.34 -4.17 -3.57
N ILE A 26 9.28 -3.29 -3.19
CA ILE A 26 9.61 -3.04 -1.79
C ILE A 26 8.44 -2.35 -1.07
N LEU A 27 7.79 -1.37 -1.71
CA LEU A 27 6.65 -0.67 -1.12
C LEU A 27 5.49 -1.64 -0.86
N GLY A 28 5.18 -2.53 -1.80
CA GLY A 28 4.17 -3.56 -1.62
C GLY A 28 4.46 -4.46 -0.41
N ARG A 29 5.71 -4.94 -0.28
CA ARG A 29 6.15 -5.75 0.87
C ARG A 29 6.05 -4.99 2.19
N ALA A 30 6.48 -3.73 2.22
CA ALA A 30 6.37 -2.89 3.40
C ALA A 30 4.90 -2.68 3.82
N ASN A 31 4.02 -2.41 2.85
CA ASN A 31 2.58 -2.28 3.06
C ASN A 31 1.98 -3.57 3.64
N SER A 32 2.35 -4.75 3.11
CA SER A 32 1.89 -6.03 3.65
C SER A 32 2.34 -6.26 5.10
N ILE A 33 3.60 -5.94 5.44
CA ILE A 33 4.13 -6.08 6.81
C ILE A 33 3.38 -5.16 7.78
N ILE A 34 3.08 -3.93 7.36
CA ILE A 34 2.34 -2.96 8.19
C ILE A 34 0.89 -3.41 8.36
N ALA A 35 0.23 -3.82 7.26
CA ALA A 35 -1.15 -4.28 7.28
C ALA A 35 -1.37 -5.52 8.16
N ASP A 36 -0.40 -6.43 8.20
CA ASP A 36 -0.41 -7.61 9.08
C ASP A 36 -0.44 -7.23 10.56
N LYS A 37 0.31 -6.19 10.94
CA LYS A 37 0.39 -5.70 12.34
C LYS A 37 -0.70 -4.69 12.71
N ALA A 38 -1.36 -4.08 11.74
CA ALA A 38 -2.37 -3.05 11.98
C ALA A 38 -3.69 -3.66 12.49
N ASP A 39 -4.35 -2.99 13.45
CA ASP A 39 -5.70 -3.38 13.91
C ASP A 39 -6.76 -3.20 12.82
N LYS A 40 -6.62 -2.15 12.00
CA LYS A 40 -7.52 -1.80 10.90
C LYS A 40 -6.74 -1.38 9.67
N VAL A 41 -7.21 -1.77 8.50
CA VAL A 41 -6.62 -1.40 7.21
C VAL A 41 -7.72 -0.87 6.30
N PHE A 42 -7.48 0.29 5.70
CA PHE A 42 -8.39 0.93 4.76
C PHE A 42 -7.67 1.25 3.46
N MET A 43 -8.34 0.99 2.33
CA MET A 43 -7.96 1.51 1.03
C MET A 43 -8.81 2.73 0.73
N MET A 44 -8.20 3.87 0.44
CA MET A 44 -8.92 5.10 0.10
C MET A 44 -9.09 5.21 -1.41
N VAL A 45 -10.33 5.31 -1.89
CA VAL A 45 -10.65 5.47 -3.32
C VAL A 45 -11.57 6.69 -3.48
N SER A 46 -11.11 7.73 -4.19
CA SER A 46 -11.87 8.96 -4.39
C SER A 46 -12.42 9.58 -3.08
N GLY A 47 -11.65 9.50 -2.00
CA GLY A 47 -12.05 9.97 -0.66
C GLY A 47 -12.97 9.01 0.12
N ILE A 48 -13.37 7.89 -0.47
CA ILE A 48 -14.24 6.88 0.14
C ILE A 48 -13.37 5.78 0.76
N PRO A 49 -13.53 5.46 2.06
CA PRO A 49 -12.78 4.40 2.71
C PRO A 49 -13.37 3.02 2.40
N LEU A 50 -12.53 2.12 1.90
CA LEU A 50 -12.84 0.70 1.74
C LEU A 50 -12.12 -0.08 2.84
N LYS A 51 -12.88 -0.70 3.75
CA LYS A 51 -12.31 -1.48 4.85
C LYS A 51 -11.78 -2.82 4.33
N VAL A 52 -10.49 -3.07 4.51
CA VAL A 52 -9.80 -4.31 4.10
C VAL A 52 -9.61 -5.26 5.29
N LYS A 53 -9.31 -4.71 6.49
CA LYS A 53 -9.10 -5.47 7.72
C LYS A 53 -9.72 -4.76 8.93
N GLY A 54 -10.17 -5.56 9.90
CA GLY A 54 -10.51 -5.16 11.27
C GLY A 54 -12.00 -5.19 11.57
#